data_AF-A0A2V9BN71-F1
#
_entry.id   AF-A0A2V9BN71-F1
#
_cell.length_a   1.000
_cell.length_b   1.000
_cell.length_c   1.000
_cell.angle_alpha   90.00
_cell.angle_beta   90.00
_cell.angle_gamma   90.00
#
_symmetry.space_group_name_H-M   'P 1'
#
loop_
_entity.id
_entity.type
_entity.pdbx_description
1 polymer ?
#
loop_
_entity_poly.entity_id
_entity_poly.type
_entity_poly.pdbx_seq_one_letter_code
_entity_poly.pdbx_strand_id
1 'polypeptide(L)' 'MGYDTLATTNVWKKKRDDLKTKRNSLFEKYSKHPHALHLALEIKLIDDEIAECTLKMEPKAQRPSSRRQQNSSNS' A
#
# COMPACT_ATOMS: atom_id res chain seq x y z
N MET A 1 16.89 -17.25 13.82
CA MET A 1 16.06 -16.05 14.02
C MET A 1 15.25 -15.82 12.75
N GLY A 2 14.09 -16.46 12.58
CA GLY A 2 13.30 -16.41 11.32
C GLY A 2 11.79 -16.57 11.51
N TYR A 3 11.32 -16.52 12.76
CA TYR A 3 9.91 -16.68 13.14
C TYR A 3 9.16 -15.34 13.16
N ASP A 4 9.89 -14.22 13.34
CA ASP A 4 9.28 -12.89 13.45
C ASP A 4 8.75 -12.37 12.11
N THR A 5 9.42 -12.70 10.99
CA THR A 5 9.00 -12.27 9.64
C THR A 5 7.70 -12.94 9.22
N LEU A 6 7.51 -14.23 9.49
CA LEU A 6 6.29 -14.96 9.13
C LEU A 6 5.08 -14.49 9.96
N ALA A 7 5.25 -14.32 11.28
CA ALA A 7 4.19 -13.81 12.15
C ALA A 7 3.76 -12.39 11.72
N THR A 8 4.73 -11.53 11.43
CA THR A 8 4.48 -10.17 10.94
C THR A 8 3.73 -10.19 9.61
N THR A 9 4.15 -11.01 8.63
CA THR A 9 3.44 -11.11 7.34
C THR A 9 1.99 -11.57 7.47
N ASN A 10 1.67 -12.48 8.39
CA ASN A 10 0.30 -12.94 8.59
C ASN A 10 -0.60 -11.85 9.20
N VAL A 11 -0.07 -11.06 10.13
CA VAL A 11 -0.78 -9.91 10.72
C VAL A 11 -1.09 -8.84 9.66
N TRP A 12 -0.11 -8.49 8.81
CA TRP A 12 -0.33 -7.52 7.73
C TRP A 12 -1.26 -8.05 6.63
N LYS A 13 -1.27 -9.37 6.34
CA LYS A 13 -2.25 -9.98 5.44
C LYS A 13 -3.67 -9.78 5.96
N LYS A 14 -3.92 -10.18 7.21
CA LYS A 14 -5.25 -10.04 7.82
C LYS A 14 -5.70 -8.58 7.86
N LYS A 15 -4.83 -7.65 8.30
CA LYS A 15 -5.14 -6.22 8.31
C LYS A 15 -5.51 -5.71 6.91
N ARG A 16 -4.80 -6.13 5.87
CA ARG A 16 -5.09 -5.73 4.49
C ARG A 16 -6.45 -6.22 4.01
N ASP A 17 -6.82 -7.45 4.35
CA ASP A 17 -8.10 -8.04 3.94
C ASP A 17 -9.28 -7.38 4.67
N ASP A 18 -9.11 -7.06 5.95
CA ASP A 18 -10.08 -6.28 6.72
C ASP A 18 -10.28 -4.88 6.11
N LEU A 19 -9.18 -4.19 5.77
CA LEU A 19 -9.22 -2.89 5.11
C LEU A 19 -9.89 -2.95 3.73
N LYS A 20 -9.61 -3.97 2.92
CA LYS A 20 -10.28 -4.18 1.62
C LYS A 20 -11.79 -4.37 1.79
N THR A 21 -12.19 -5.15 2.80
CA THR A 21 -13.61 -5.39 3.10
C THR A 21 -14.30 -4.08 3.50
N LYS A 22 -13.65 -3.28 4.35
CA LYS A 22 -14.15 -1.94 4.74
C LYS A 22 -14.24 -1.01 3.53
N ARG A 23 -13.20 -0.95 2.69
CA ARG A 23 -13.16 -0.12 1.47
C ARG A 23 -14.31 -0.46 0.53
N ASN A 24 -14.54 -1.74 0.27
CA ASN A 24 -15.63 -2.19 -0.59
C ASN A 24 -17.00 -1.77 -0.03
N SER A 25 -17.23 -1.96 1.27
CA SER A 25 -18.48 -1.53 1.91
C SER A 25 -18.72 -0.02 1.80
N LEU A 26 -17.67 0.79 1.99
CA LEU A 26 -17.76 2.24 1.84
C LEU A 26 -17.94 2.65 0.38
N PHE A 27 -17.31 1.96 -0.56
CA PHE A 27 -17.44 2.22 -1.99
C PHE A 27 -18.87 1.96 -2.48
N GLU A 28 -19.51 0.88 -2.03
CA GLU A 28 -20.92 0.60 -2.34
C GLU A 28 -21.85 1.69 -1.79
N LYS A 29 -21.58 2.19 -0.58
CA LYS A 29 -22.34 3.31 0.00
C LYS A 29 -22.12 4.61 -0.77
N TYR A 30 -20.86 4.90 -1.15
CA TYR A 30 -20.50 6.08 -1.91
C TYR A 30 -21.08 6.05 -3.33
N SER A 31 -21.09 4.89 -3.98
CA SER A 31 -21.69 4.70 -5.32
C SER A 31 -23.18 5.05 -5.34
N LYS A 32 -23.89 4.82 -4.22
CA LYS A 32 -25.28 5.22 -4.03
C LYS A 32 -25.45 6.69 -3.62
N HIS A 33 -24.43 7.27 -3.01
CA HIS A 33 -24.43 8.64 -2.49
C HIS A 33 -23.14 9.38 -2.88
N PRO A 34 -22.97 9.76 -4.16
CA PRO A 34 -21.72 10.35 -4.66
C PRO A 34 -21.40 11.72 -4.02
N HIS A 35 -22.38 12.38 -3.43
CA HIS A 35 -22.18 13.64 -2.70
C HIS A 35 -21.62 13.45 -1.28
N ALA A 36 -21.55 12.21 -0.79
CA ALA A 36 -21.01 11.90 0.51
C ALA A 36 -19.48 11.95 0.51
N LEU A 37 -18.92 13.16 0.46
CA LEU A 37 -17.47 13.42 0.42
C LEU A 37 -16.72 12.76 1.59
N HIS A 38 -17.37 12.62 2.75
CA HIS A 38 -16.79 11.91 3.89
C HIS A 38 -16.47 10.44 3.57
N LEU A 39 -17.32 9.75 2.79
CA LEU A 39 -17.06 8.37 2.36
C LEU A 39 -15.87 8.31 1.39
N ALA A 40 -15.77 9.28 0.47
CA ALA A 40 -14.65 9.35 -0.47
C ALA A 40 -13.31 9.57 0.27
N LEU A 41 -13.30 10.45 1.28
CA LEU A 41 -12.11 10.68 2.11
C LEU A 41 -11.73 9.42 2.90
N GLU A 42 -12.70 8.73 3.48
CA GLU A 42 -12.43 7.51 4.25
C GLU A 42 -11.96 6.36 3.36
N ILE A 43 -12.51 6.20 2.14
CA ILE A 43 -12.02 5.26 1.13
C ILE A 43 -10.56 5.56 0.78
N LYS A 44 -10.23 6.83 0.53
CA LYS A 44 -8.86 7.25 0.22
C LYS A 44 -7.88 6.89 1.34
N LEU A 45 -8.24 7.20 2.59
CA LEU A 45 -7.40 6.86 3.75
C LEU A 45 -7.17 5.34 3.86
N ILE A 46 -8.19 4.54 3.57
CA ILE A 46 -8.07 3.08 3.57
C ILE A 46 -7.15 2.60 2.45
N ASP A 47 -7.25 3.18 1.25
CA ASP A 47 -6.37 2.84 0.13
C ASP A 47 -4.90 3.19 0.45
N ASP A 48 -4.65 4.33 1.10
CA ASP A 48 -3.33 4.74 1.57
C ASP A 48 -2.77 3.73 2.61
N GLU A 49 -3.59 3.28 3.57
CA GLU A 49 -3.20 2.25 4.54
C GLU A 49 -2.93 0.89 3.89
N ILE A 50 -3.68 0.50 2.86
CA ILE A 50 -3.46 -0.75 2.10
C ILE A 50 -2.12 -0.67 1.36
N ALA A 51 -1.81 0.48 0.75
CA ALA A 51 -0.53 0.71 0.08
C ALA A 51 0.64 0.61 1.07
N GLU A 52 0.52 1.20 2.26
CA GLU A 52 1.53 1.09 3.32
C GLU A 52 1.71 -0.37 3.79
N CYS A 53 0.62 -1.10 4.01
CA CYS A 53 0.66 -2.52 4.37
C CYS A 53 1.38 -3.34 3.29
N THR A 54 1.16 -3.01 2.01
CA THR A 54 1.80 -3.68 0.88
C THR A 54 3.31 -3.39 0.84
N LEU A 55 3.71 -2.14 1.07
CA LEU A 55 5.12 -1.74 1.14
C LEU A 55 5.87 -2.40 2.30
N LYS A 56 5.23 -2.55 3.47
CA LYS A 56 5.84 -3.24 4.63
C LYS A 56 6.01 -4.75 4.42
N MET A 57 5.22 -5.33 3.52
CA MET A 57 5.31 -6.74 3.15
C MET A 57 6.27 -7.01 1.99
N GLU A 58 6.58 -6.00 1.18
CA GLU A 58 7.57 -6.08 0.13
C GLU A 58 8.99 -6.07 0.75
N PRO A 59 9.79 -7.13 0.58
CA PRO A 59 11.13 -7.20 1.14
C PRO A 59 12.07 -6.27 0.38
N LYS A 60 12.07 -4.95 0.71
CA LYS A 60 12.96 -3.91 0.16
C LYS A 60 13.54 -4.29 -1.20
N ALA A 61 12.70 -4.46 -2.23
CA ALA A 61 13.22 -4.43 -3.58
C ALA A 61 13.96 -3.10 -3.72
N GLN A 62 15.27 -3.23 -3.89
CA GLN A 62 16.23 -2.14 -3.94
C GLN A 62 15.64 -1.04 -4.80
N ARG A 63 15.53 0.18 -4.24
CA ARG A 63 15.46 1.38 -5.07
C ARG A 63 16.59 1.22 -6.08
N PRO A 64 16.36 1.19 -7.40
CA PRO A 64 17.48 1.38 -8.31
C PRO A 64 17.95 2.81 -8.03
N SER A 65 18.99 2.92 -7.22
CA SER A 65 19.80 4.12 -7.14
C SER A 65 20.20 4.38 -8.58
N SER A 66 19.56 5.36 -9.21
CA SER A 66 20.00 5.90 -10.49
C SER A 66 21.34 6.60 -10.24
N ARG A 67 22.39 5.78 -10.13
CA ARG A 67 23.78 6.17 -10.33
C ARG A 67 24.14 5.63 -11.71
N ARG A 68 23.67 6.30 -12.77
CA ARG A 68 24.42 6.26 -14.02
C ARG A 68 25.46 7.36 -13.93
N GLN A 69 26.68 6.87 -13.75
CA GLN A 69 27.92 7.62 -13.78
C GLN A 69 28.00 8.48 -15.04
N GLN A 70 28.63 9.63 -14.86
CA GLN A 70 29.19 10.47 -15.90
C GLN A 70 30.08 9.60 -16.80
N ASN A 71 29.79 9.53 -18.09
CA ASN A 71 30.76 9.09 -19.09
C ASN A 71 31.19 10.32 -19.88
N SER A 72 32.21 11.00 -19.35
CA SER A 72 33.13 11.76 -20.17
C SER A 72 33.98 10.75 -20.93
N SER A 73 33.81 10.66 -22.24
CA SER A 73 34.75 9.94 -23.10
C SER A 73 35.31 10.95 -24.10
N ASN A 74 36.56 11.31 -23.82
CA ASN A 74 37.46 12.06 -24.66
C ASN A 74 37.92 11.13 -25.80
N SER A 75 37.80 11.56 -27.06
CA SER A 75 38.75 11.31 -28.17
C SER A 75 38.29 12.07 -29.41
#